data_AF-A0A0J1HAD2-F1
#
_entry.id   AF-A0A0J1HAD2-F1
#
_cell.length_a   1.000
_cell.length_b   1.000
_cell.length_c   1.000
_cell.angle_alpha   90.00
_cell.angle_beta   90.00
_cell.angle_gamma   90.00
#
_symmetry.space_group_name_H-M   'P 1'
#
loop_
_entity.id
_entity.type
_entity.pdbx_description
1 polymer ?
#
loop_
_entity_poly.entity_id
_entity_poly.type
_entity_poly.pdbx_seq_one_letter_code
_entity_poly.pdbx_strand_id
1 'polypeptide(L)'
;MGLITNIENWGMPAAIGMATEGIKAKYNHGVGGGGFGAADMEIASKIDGAKVLAVIDEIEKLSPHLADWSLFAYSSPYWNAQENRQRLFSHLLHDWAMNLAGHGVFIQERTFKRVETLVPLIAGGLALEQTSGANVSYHNSELQYQPVTTRSALIAALVEFDCKEKDNFSESFWKKRQRYYQNHWSAWQQHVESIRAQLISYDQLARTLFKKVLENKSGAY
;
A
#
# COMPACT_ATOMS: atom_id res chain seq x y z
N MET A 1 -14.43 -34.76 -8.20
CA MET A 1 -13.93 -33.56 -8.91
C MET A 1 -13.84 -32.43 -7.89
N GLY A 2 -12.70 -32.32 -7.21
CA GLY A 2 -12.48 -31.30 -6.18
C GLY A 2 -12.30 -29.94 -6.83
N LEU A 3 -13.12 -28.97 -6.42
CA LEU A 3 -13.03 -27.58 -6.84
C LEU A 3 -11.77 -26.97 -6.22
N ILE A 4 -10.65 -27.08 -6.94
CA ILE A 4 -9.48 -26.22 -6.76
C ILE A 4 -9.97 -24.81 -7.09
N THR A 5 -9.97 -23.91 -6.11
CA THR A 5 -10.12 -22.49 -6.37
C THR A 5 -8.99 -22.10 -7.31
N ASN A 6 -9.30 -21.80 -8.57
CA ASN A 6 -8.30 -21.52 -9.60
C ASN A 6 -7.64 -20.14 -9.36
N ILE A 7 -6.83 -20.06 -8.30
CA ILE A 7 -6.09 -18.86 -7.86
C ILE A 7 -5.13 -18.40 -8.96
N GLU A 8 -4.72 -19.29 -9.86
CA GLU A 8 -3.88 -18.97 -11.02
C GLU A 8 -4.55 -17.95 -11.95
N ASN A 9 -5.88 -17.87 -11.94
CA ASN A 9 -6.65 -16.90 -12.71
C ASN A 9 -6.98 -15.62 -11.93
N TRP A 10 -6.63 -15.53 -10.65
CA TRP A 10 -6.98 -14.38 -9.81
C TRP A 10 -5.97 -13.26 -9.99
N GLY A 11 -6.47 -12.01 -10.00
CA GLY A 11 -5.60 -10.85 -9.91
C GLY A 11 -4.85 -10.83 -8.58
N MET A 12 -3.58 -10.42 -8.60
CA MET A 12 -2.72 -10.31 -7.41
C MET A 12 -3.44 -9.71 -6.17
N PRO A 13 -4.23 -8.61 -6.28
CA PRO A 13 -4.96 -8.06 -5.14
C PRO A 13 -5.91 -9.07 -4.46
N ALA A 14 -6.71 -9.78 -5.26
CA ALA A 14 -7.68 -10.76 -4.77
C ALA A 14 -6.99 -12.00 -4.21
N ALA A 15 -5.91 -12.45 -4.87
CA ALA A 15 -5.12 -13.59 -4.43
C ALA A 15 -4.47 -13.32 -3.05
N ILE A 16 -3.83 -12.17 -2.87
CA ILE A 16 -3.19 -11.80 -1.60
C ILE A 16 -4.24 -11.58 -0.51
N GLY A 17 -5.33 -10.85 -0.81
CA GLY A 17 -6.40 -10.61 0.16
C GLY A 17 -6.96 -11.92 0.70
N MET A 18 -7.30 -12.85 -0.18
CA MET A 18 -7.86 -14.15 0.20
C MET A 18 -6.83 -15.07 0.90
N ALA A 19 -5.55 -14.99 0.52
CA ALA A 19 -4.49 -15.75 1.18
C ALA A 19 -4.18 -15.26 2.60
N THR A 20 -4.33 -13.95 2.84
CA THR A 20 -3.99 -13.28 4.11
C THR A 20 -5.18 -13.04 5.01
N GLU A 21 -6.42 -13.14 4.51
CA GLU A 21 -7.64 -13.05 5.31
C GLU A 21 -7.74 -14.10 6.42
N GLY A 22 -6.88 -15.14 6.40
CA GLY A 22 -6.57 -16.00 7.54
C GLY A 22 -7.80 -16.50 8.31
N ILE A 23 -8.30 -17.68 7.95
CA ILE A 23 -9.13 -18.54 8.81
C ILE A 23 -10.29 -17.77 9.49
N LYS A 24 -11.26 -17.27 8.72
CA LYS A 24 -12.64 -17.32 9.22
C LYS A 24 -13.06 -18.79 9.27
N ALA A 25 -12.64 -19.48 10.32
CA ALA A 25 -13.41 -20.59 10.88
C ALA A 25 -14.73 -20.02 11.41
N LYS A 26 -15.61 -19.55 10.51
CA LYS A 26 -16.97 -19.05 10.81
C LYS A 26 -17.75 -18.63 9.56
N TYR A 27 -17.70 -19.40 8.47
CA TYR A 27 -18.90 -19.58 7.66
C TYR A 27 -19.55 -20.88 8.15
N ASN A 28 -20.50 -20.74 9.10
CA ASN A 28 -21.27 -21.77 9.84
C ASN A 28 -20.77 -22.14 11.25
N HIS A 29 -20.72 -21.19 12.19
CA HIS A 29 -21.12 -21.51 13.58
C HIS A 29 -22.64 -21.37 13.70
N GLY A 30 -23.39 -22.21 12.97
CA GLY A 30 -24.85 -22.13 13.00
C GLY A 30 -25.63 -22.96 11.99
N VAL A 31 -25.00 -23.53 10.97
CA VAL A 31 -25.68 -24.46 10.05
C VAL A 31 -25.09 -25.84 10.24
N GLY A 32 -25.76 -26.64 11.06
CA GLY A 32 -25.46 -28.05 11.21
C GLY A 32 -25.58 -28.77 9.87
N GLY A 33 -24.55 -29.55 9.54
CA GLY A 33 -24.55 -30.53 8.45
C GLY A 33 -23.48 -30.25 7.39
N GLY A 34 -22.40 -31.02 7.39
CA GLY A 34 -21.43 -31.00 6.28
C GLY A 34 -20.36 -32.06 6.43
N GLY A 35 -20.47 -33.15 5.67
CA GLY A 35 -19.49 -34.24 5.61
C GLY A 35 -18.16 -33.86 4.94
N PHE A 36 -17.33 -34.87 4.64
CA PHE A 36 -15.97 -34.80 4.09
C PHE A 36 -15.70 -33.68 3.06
N GLY A 37 -16.65 -33.30 2.21
CA GLY A 37 -16.49 -32.22 1.23
C GLY A 37 -16.28 -30.81 1.81
N ALA A 38 -16.74 -30.52 3.03
CA ALA A 38 -16.47 -29.24 3.70
C ALA A 38 -15.00 -29.14 4.17
N ALA A 39 -14.42 -30.27 4.61
CA ALA A 39 -13.02 -30.36 5.00
C ALA A 39 -12.09 -30.25 3.78
N ASP A 40 -12.46 -30.87 2.65
CA ASP A 40 -11.69 -30.78 1.40
C ASP A 40 -11.61 -29.33 0.87
N MET A 41 -12.68 -28.54 1.00
CA MET A 41 -12.66 -27.11 0.65
C MET A 41 -11.74 -26.28 1.56
N GLU A 42 -11.71 -26.59 2.85
CA GLU A 42 -10.83 -25.90 3.80
C GLU A 42 -9.35 -26.24 3.54
N ILE A 43 -9.05 -27.49 3.20
CA ILE A 43 -7.69 -27.93 2.84
C ILE A 43 -7.26 -27.29 1.52
N ALA A 44 -8.11 -27.30 0.48
CA ALA A 44 -7.78 -26.71 -0.83
C ALA A 44 -7.52 -25.20 -0.72
N SER A 45 -8.37 -24.45 -0.01
CA SER A 45 -8.18 -23.00 0.20
C SER A 45 -6.90 -22.68 0.98
N LYS A 46 -6.50 -23.52 1.95
CA LYS A 46 -5.21 -23.40 2.66
C LYS A 46 -4.02 -23.65 1.75
N ILE A 47 -4.09 -24.67 0.89
CA ILE A 47 -3.02 -24.98 -0.08
C ILE A 47 -2.87 -23.83 -1.07
N ASP A 48 -3.97 -23.30 -1.59
CA ASP A 48 -3.95 -22.21 -2.55
C ASP A 48 -3.46 -20.89 -1.90
N GLY A 49 -3.85 -20.60 -0.66
CA GLY A 49 -3.30 -19.48 0.11
C GLY A 49 -1.79 -19.61 0.35
N ALA A 50 -1.31 -20.82 0.69
CA ALA A 50 0.12 -21.09 0.87
C ALA A 50 0.92 -20.88 -0.43
N LYS A 51 0.36 -21.23 -1.60
CA LYS A 51 0.99 -20.95 -2.90
C LYS A 51 1.18 -19.46 -3.12
N VAL A 52 0.15 -18.64 -2.84
CA VAL A 52 0.23 -17.18 -2.98
C VAL A 52 1.31 -16.61 -2.06
N LEU A 53 1.33 -17.01 -0.79
CA LEU A 53 2.35 -16.54 0.16
C LEU A 53 3.75 -16.96 -0.27
N ALA A 54 3.92 -18.20 -0.73
CA ALA A 54 5.19 -18.67 -1.26
C ALA A 54 5.62 -17.92 -2.54
N VAL A 55 4.69 -17.36 -3.33
CA VAL A 55 5.04 -16.45 -4.43
C VAL A 55 5.57 -15.14 -3.86
N ILE A 56 4.90 -14.55 -2.87
CA ILE A 56 5.35 -13.32 -2.20
C ILE A 56 6.73 -13.48 -1.57
N ASP A 57 7.03 -14.62 -0.95
CA ASP A 57 8.36 -14.90 -0.39
C ASP A 57 9.46 -14.91 -1.48
N GLU A 58 9.15 -15.40 -2.69
CA GLU A 58 10.07 -15.32 -3.83
C GLU A 58 10.20 -13.88 -4.36
N ILE A 59 9.12 -13.10 -4.35
CA ILE A 59 9.19 -11.66 -4.66
C ILE A 59 10.10 -10.97 -3.64
N GLU A 60 9.98 -11.28 -2.35
CA GLU A 60 10.79 -10.68 -1.29
C GLU A 60 12.28 -10.93 -1.51
N LYS A 61 12.66 -12.14 -1.95
CA LYS A 61 14.06 -12.47 -2.30
C LYS A 61 14.60 -11.66 -3.49
N LEU A 62 13.75 -11.37 -4.47
CA LEU A 62 14.14 -10.64 -5.68
C LEU A 62 14.12 -9.12 -5.48
N SER A 63 13.09 -8.63 -4.79
CA SER A 63 12.82 -7.21 -4.59
C SER A 63 11.96 -6.99 -3.33
N PRO A 64 12.59 -6.78 -2.16
CA PRO A 64 11.90 -6.68 -0.88
C PRO A 64 10.81 -5.61 -0.83
N HIS A 65 11.06 -4.43 -1.41
CA HIS A 65 10.11 -3.31 -1.39
C HIS A 65 8.80 -3.61 -2.15
N LEU A 66 8.85 -4.47 -3.18
CA LEU A 66 7.65 -4.88 -3.93
C LEU A 66 6.80 -5.86 -3.13
N ALA A 67 7.43 -6.79 -2.41
CA ALA A 67 6.74 -7.69 -1.49
C ALA A 67 6.11 -6.90 -0.34
N ASP A 68 6.87 -5.97 0.26
CA ASP A 68 6.39 -5.10 1.32
C ASP A 68 5.19 -4.25 0.87
N TRP A 69 5.24 -3.67 -0.33
CA TRP A 69 4.10 -2.94 -0.90
C TRP A 69 2.89 -3.85 -1.12
N SER A 70 3.10 -5.04 -1.68
CA SER A 70 2.03 -5.99 -1.98
C SER A 70 1.29 -6.42 -0.71
N LEU A 71 2.04 -6.72 0.36
CA LEU A 71 1.46 -7.02 1.66
C LEU A 71 0.81 -5.77 2.28
N PHE A 72 1.43 -4.60 2.18
CA PHE A 72 0.85 -3.37 2.70
C PHE A 72 -0.48 -2.99 2.05
N ALA A 73 -0.60 -3.11 0.73
CA ALA A 73 -1.76 -2.68 -0.03
C ALA A 73 -2.90 -3.71 -0.04
N TYR A 74 -2.57 -5.01 -0.03
CA TYR A 74 -3.55 -6.06 -0.31
C TYR A 74 -3.74 -7.09 0.79
N SER A 75 -2.87 -7.12 1.81
CA SER A 75 -3.08 -8.06 2.91
C SER A 75 -4.25 -7.65 3.78
N SER A 76 -4.86 -8.65 4.43
CA SER A 76 -5.94 -8.41 5.38
C SER A 76 -5.49 -7.51 6.54
N PRO A 77 -6.42 -6.75 7.16
CA PRO A 77 -6.09 -5.92 8.32
C PRO A 77 -5.38 -6.74 9.40
N TYR A 78 -4.34 -6.16 10.00
CA TYR A 78 -3.51 -6.77 11.04
C TYR A 78 -2.58 -7.91 10.60
N TRP A 79 -2.58 -8.30 9.32
CA TRP A 79 -1.59 -9.27 8.81
C TRP A 79 -0.18 -8.67 8.71
N ASN A 80 -0.09 -7.41 8.31
CA ASN A 80 1.20 -6.78 8.06
C ASN A 80 1.89 -6.34 9.36
N ALA A 81 3.05 -6.94 9.65
CA ALA A 81 3.87 -6.60 10.80
C ALA A 81 4.31 -5.13 10.78
N GLN A 82 4.53 -4.54 11.96
CA GLN A 82 5.01 -3.16 12.06
C GLN A 82 6.38 -2.97 11.38
N GLU A 83 7.24 -3.98 11.46
CA GLU A 83 8.58 -3.99 10.86
C GLU A 83 8.52 -3.88 9.33
N ASN A 84 7.66 -4.67 8.68
CA ASN A 84 7.46 -4.62 7.22
C ASN A 84 6.98 -3.23 6.77
N ARG A 85 6.09 -2.59 7.55
CA ARG A 85 5.64 -1.22 7.27
C ARG A 85 6.78 -0.21 7.37
N GLN A 86 7.61 -0.32 8.39
CA GLN A 86 8.78 0.54 8.55
C GLN A 86 9.80 0.34 7.43
N ARG A 87 10.02 -0.92 7.02
CA ARG A 87 10.89 -1.29 5.91
C ARG A 87 10.38 -0.70 4.59
N LEU A 88 9.08 -0.84 4.30
CA LEU A 88 8.44 -0.22 3.14
C LEU A 88 8.66 1.29 3.10
N PHE A 89 8.36 1.99 4.19
CA PHE A 89 8.47 3.45 4.25
C PHE A 89 9.92 3.91 4.12
N SER A 90 10.86 3.15 4.67
CA SER A 90 12.29 3.42 4.53
C SER A 90 12.76 3.24 3.08
N HIS A 91 12.36 2.16 2.40
CA HIS A 91 12.66 1.95 0.98
C HIS A 91 12.03 3.06 0.11
N LEU A 92 10.77 3.41 0.38
CA LEU A 92 10.08 4.44 -0.39
C LEU A 92 10.78 5.80 -0.28
N LEU A 93 11.20 6.18 0.93
CA LEU A 93 11.95 7.42 1.16
C LEU A 93 13.32 7.41 0.49
N HIS A 94 14.02 6.27 0.57
CA HIS A 94 15.32 6.12 -0.06
C HIS A 94 15.22 6.28 -1.57
N ASP A 95 14.34 5.50 -2.20
CA ASP A 95 14.13 5.51 -3.65
C ASP A 95 13.61 6.87 -4.14
N TRP A 96 12.75 7.53 -3.37
CA TRP A 96 12.30 8.90 -3.68
C TRP A 96 13.48 9.89 -3.68
N ALA A 97 14.34 9.83 -2.65
CA ALA A 97 15.51 10.67 -2.56
C ALA A 97 16.53 10.38 -3.67
N MET A 98 16.74 9.10 -3.99
CA MET A 98 17.63 8.66 -5.07
C MET A 98 17.10 9.08 -6.45
N ASN A 99 15.79 9.00 -6.67
CA ASN A 99 15.17 9.45 -7.91
C ASN A 99 15.38 10.95 -8.12
N LEU A 100 15.15 11.76 -7.09
CA LEU A 100 15.41 13.21 -7.15
C LEU A 100 16.90 13.51 -7.38
N ALA A 101 17.80 12.78 -6.72
CA ALA A 101 19.24 12.91 -6.93
C ALA A 101 19.65 12.54 -8.37
N GLY A 102 19.03 11.52 -8.96
CA GLY A 102 19.22 11.14 -10.38
C GLY A 102 18.82 12.23 -11.36
N HIS A 103 17.89 13.11 -10.98
CA HIS A 103 17.50 14.29 -11.73
C HIS A 103 18.35 15.55 -11.38
N GLY A 104 19.41 15.39 -10.59
CA GLY A 104 20.28 16.49 -10.16
C GLY A 104 19.68 17.40 -9.08
N VAL A 105 18.61 16.97 -8.40
CA VAL A 105 17.93 17.74 -7.36
C VAL A 105 18.38 17.27 -5.98
N PHE A 106 19.00 18.16 -5.21
CA PHE A 106 19.40 17.89 -3.83
C PHE A 106 18.30 18.32 -2.85
N ILE A 107 17.99 17.44 -1.90
CA ILE A 107 16.94 17.66 -0.89
C ILE A 107 17.60 18.09 0.42
N GLN A 108 17.07 19.15 1.03
CA GLN A 108 17.50 19.56 2.35
C GLN A 108 17.00 18.58 3.42
N GLU A 109 17.82 18.29 4.43
CA GLU A 109 17.45 17.36 5.52
C GLU A 109 16.10 17.71 6.18
N ARG A 110 15.84 19.01 6.37
CA ARG A 110 14.57 19.50 6.93
C ARG A 110 13.36 19.18 6.05
N THR A 111 13.55 19.11 4.73
CA THR A 111 12.49 18.73 3.78
C THR A 111 12.32 17.23 3.79
N PHE A 112 13.42 16.47 3.83
CA PHE A 112 13.41 15.02 3.94
C PHE A 112 12.59 14.54 5.16
N LYS A 113 12.87 15.08 6.36
CA LYS A 113 12.12 14.74 7.59
C LYS A 113 10.63 15.09 7.53
N ARG A 114 10.28 16.14 6.80
CA ARG A 114 8.87 16.53 6.59
C ARG A 114 8.17 15.60 5.60
N VAL A 115 8.87 15.13 4.57
CA VAL A 115 8.32 14.17 3.61
C VAL A 115 8.17 12.79 4.25
N GLU A 116 9.09 12.40 5.13
CA GLU A 116 8.97 11.19 5.96
C GLU A 116 7.64 11.10 6.71
N THR A 117 7.13 12.22 7.24
CA THR A 117 5.81 12.22 7.92
C THR A 117 4.63 12.10 6.97
N LEU A 118 4.81 12.42 5.69
CA LEU A 118 3.76 12.29 4.68
C LEU A 118 3.64 10.88 4.12
N VAL A 119 4.74 10.13 4.08
CA VAL A 119 4.81 8.80 3.45
C VAL A 119 3.71 7.84 3.92
N PRO A 120 3.45 7.67 5.22
CA PRO A 120 2.39 6.76 5.68
C PRO A 120 1.00 7.15 5.16
N LEU A 121 0.71 8.45 5.09
CA LEU A 121 -0.57 8.97 4.60
C LEU A 121 -0.71 8.80 3.08
N ILE A 122 0.37 8.99 2.33
CA ILE A 122 0.38 8.80 0.88
C ILE A 122 0.21 7.32 0.54
N ALA A 123 1.03 6.46 1.16
CA ALA A 123 0.98 5.02 0.94
C ALA A 123 -0.37 4.43 1.36
N GLY A 124 -0.86 4.78 2.55
CA GLY A 124 -2.16 4.33 3.04
C GLY A 124 -3.33 4.79 2.17
N GLY A 125 -3.30 6.05 1.71
CA GLY A 125 -4.32 6.56 0.79
C GLY A 125 -4.35 5.79 -0.53
N LEU A 126 -3.19 5.56 -1.14
CA LEU A 126 -3.11 4.82 -2.39
C LEU A 126 -3.52 3.34 -2.22
N ALA A 127 -3.13 2.70 -1.11
CA ALA A 127 -3.55 1.34 -0.80
C ALA A 127 -5.09 1.22 -0.70
N LEU A 128 -5.74 2.21 -0.07
CA LEU A 128 -7.21 2.27 -0.04
C LEU A 128 -7.79 2.40 -1.46
N GLU A 129 -7.21 3.25 -2.31
CA GLU A 129 -7.68 3.37 -3.69
C GLU A 129 -7.52 2.08 -4.51
N GLN A 130 -6.48 1.29 -4.24
CA GLN A 130 -6.32 -0.02 -4.90
C GLN A 130 -7.40 -1.03 -4.49
N THR A 131 -8.00 -0.86 -3.31
CA THR A 131 -9.07 -1.75 -2.81
C THR A 131 -10.47 -1.22 -3.11
N SER A 132 -10.70 0.09 -3.01
CA SER A 132 -12.01 0.73 -3.22
C SER A 132 -12.24 1.30 -4.61
N GLY A 133 -11.19 1.39 -5.44
CA GLY A 133 -11.20 2.12 -6.70
C GLY A 133 -10.85 3.60 -6.52
N ALA A 134 -10.30 4.20 -7.58
CA ALA A 134 -9.95 5.61 -7.62
C ALA A 134 -11.21 6.49 -7.69
N ASN A 135 -11.25 7.55 -6.88
CA ASN A 135 -12.34 8.51 -6.90
C ASN A 135 -12.08 9.60 -7.95
N VAL A 136 -13.10 9.91 -8.76
CA VAL A 136 -13.01 10.92 -9.81
C VAL A 136 -14.28 11.77 -9.78
N SER A 137 -14.10 13.10 -9.80
CA SER A 137 -15.19 14.06 -9.84
C SER A 137 -15.17 14.85 -11.14
N TYR A 138 -16.34 15.21 -11.65
CA TYR A 138 -16.44 16.17 -12.73
C TYR A 138 -16.32 17.60 -12.18
N HIS A 139 -15.33 18.34 -12.67
CA HIS A 139 -15.20 19.76 -12.40
C HIS A 139 -14.91 20.48 -13.72
N ASN A 140 -15.67 21.52 -14.05
CA ASN A 140 -15.54 22.26 -15.32
C ASN A 140 -15.53 21.36 -16.59
N SER A 141 -16.39 20.34 -16.62
CA SER A 141 -16.45 19.35 -17.71
C SER A 141 -15.19 18.48 -17.90
N GLU A 142 -14.24 18.52 -16.97
CA GLU A 142 -13.08 17.63 -16.93
C GLU A 142 -13.20 16.63 -15.78
N LEU A 143 -12.73 15.41 -16.01
CA LEU A 143 -12.57 14.39 -14.98
C LEU A 143 -11.33 14.73 -14.14
N GLN A 144 -11.56 15.10 -12.89
CA GLN A 144 -10.50 15.37 -11.92
C GLN A 144 -10.41 14.24 -10.90
N TYR A 145 -9.22 13.63 -10.82
CA TYR A 145 -8.91 12.62 -9.83
C TYR A 145 -8.88 13.22 -8.42
N GLN A 146 -9.55 12.54 -7.48
CA GLN A 146 -9.63 12.92 -6.09
C GLN A 146 -8.92 11.87 -5.22
N PRO A 147 -7.69 12.14 -4.76
CA PRO A 147 -7.00 11.19 -3.90
C PRO A 147 -7.72 11.05 -2.55
N VAL A 148 -7.75 9.83 -2.01
CA VAL A 148 -8.33 9.54 -0.68
C VAL A 148 -7.66 10.38 0.40
N THR A 149 -6.33 10.50 0.32
CA THR A 149 -5.57 11.38 1.20
C THR A 149 -5.69 12.83 0.73
N THR A 150 -6.52 13.59 1.43
CA THR A 150 -6.82 14.98 1.10
C THR A 150 -5.64 15.91 1.38
N ARG A 151 -5.58 17.04 0.65
CA ARG A 151 -4.62 18.12 0.90
C ARG A 151 -4.64 18.61 2.35
N SER A 152 -5.82 18.71 2.96
CA SER A 152 -5.95 19.15 4.35
C SER A 152 -5.30 18.17 5.34
N ALA A 153 -5.44 16.86 5.12
CA ALA A 153 -4.80 15.85 5.95
C ALA A 153 -3.26 15.91 5.87
N LEU A 154 -2.71 16.06 4.67
CA LEU A 154 -1.26 16.21 4.46
C LEU A 154 -0.72 17.50 5.10
N ILE A 155 -1.45 18.61 4.96
CA ILE A 155 -1.09 19.87 5.63
C ILE A 155 -1.12 19.69 7.15
N ALA A 156 -2.14 19.03 7.70
CA ALA A 156 -2.23 18.78 9.13
C ALA A 156 -1.02 17.98 9.64
N ALA A 157 -0.58 16.96 8.92
CA ALA A 157 0.61 16.18 9.28
C ALA A 157 1.90 17.02 9.29
N LEU A 158 2.07 17.91 8.32
CA LEU A 158 3.22 18.83 8.28
C LEU A 158 3.20 19.84 9.44
N VAL A 159 2.02 20.36 9.77
CA VAL A 159 1.85 21.27 10.91
C VAL A 159 2.13 20.55 12.22
N GLU A 160 1.61 19.33 12.39
CA GLU A 160 1.86 18.51 13.58
C GLU A 160 3.36 18.21 13.75
N PHE A 161 4.05 17.89 12.67
CA PHE A 161 5.51 17.72 12.67
C PHE A 161 6.22 18.99 13.17
N ASP A 162 5.86 20.16 12.64
CA ASP A 162 6.48 21.42 13.06
C ASP A 162 6.20 21.78 14.52
N CYS A 163 5.00 21.49 15.01
CA CYS A 163 4.63 21.68 16.41
C CYS A 163 5.50 20.82 17.32
N LYS A 164 5.73 19.55 16.96
CA LYS A 164 6.62 18.65 17.70
C LYS A 164 8.09 19.09 17.60
N GLU A 165 8.56 19.47 16.42
CA GLU A 165 9.95 19.92 16.19
C GLU A 165 10.26 21.21 16.99
N LYS A 166 9.28 22.10 17.14
CA LYS A 166 9.44 23.39 17.85
C LYS A 166 8.91 23.38 19.27
N ASP A 167 8.42 22.24 19.75
CA ASP A 167 7.74 22.09 21.04
C ASP A 167 6.71 23.21 21.31
N ASN A 168 5.91 23.52 20.29
CA ASN A 168 4.94 24.62 20.33
C ASN A 168 3.58 24.20 19.78
N PHE A 169 2.64 23.99 20.69
CA PHE A 169 1.27 23.57 20.42
C PHE A 169 0.25 24.69 20.53
N SER A 170 0.70 25.96 20.53
CA SER A 170 -0.21 27.09 20.58
C SER A 170 -1.06 27.19 19.31
N GLU A 171 -2.32 27.59 19.47
CA GLU A 171 -3.27 27.74 18.35
C GLU A 171 -2.77 28.76 17.32
N SER A 172 -2.09 29.81 17.78
CA SER A 172 -1.50 30.84 16.92
C SER A 172 -0.38 30.29 16.05
N PHE A 173 0.51 29.45 16.61
CA PHE A 173 1.55 28.77 15.85
C PHE A 173 0.95 27.78 14.84
N TRP A 174 -0.04 26.98 15.28
CA TRP A 174 -0.74 26.04 14.41
C TRP A 174 -1.35 26.73 13.18
N LYS A 175 -2.16 27.78 13.40
CA LYS A 175 -2.79 28.58 12.33
C LYS A 175 -1.75 29.21 11.41
N LYS A 176 -0.62 29.68 11.95
CA LYS A 176 0.48 30.26 11.15
C LYS A 176 1.12 29.22 10.24
N ARG A 177 1.43 28.02 10.74
CA ARG A 177 2.02 26.93 9.93
C ARG A 177 1.03 26.38 8.91
N GLN A 178 -0.25 26.26 9.28
CA GLN A 178 -1.31 25.87 8.35
C GLN A 178 -1.40 26.82 7.16
N ARG A 179 -1.44 28.14 7.40
CA ARG A 179 -1.43 29.15 6.32
C ARG A 179 -0.16 29.08 5.47
N TYR A 180 0.99 28.85 6.10
CA TYR A 180 2.25 28.67 5.37
C TYR A 180 2.17 27.53 4.35
N TYR A 181 1.74 26.34 4.77
CA TYR A 181 1.63 25.19 3.86
C TYR A 181 0.50 25.34 2.84
N GLN A 182 -0.59 26.02 3.19
CA GLN A 182 -1.63 26.35 2.21
C GLN A 182 -1.07 27.23 1.09
N ASN A 183 -0.30 28.27 1.41
CA ASN A 183 0.25 29.19 0.42
C ASN A 183 1.38 28.59 -0.42
N HIS A 184 2.14 27.64 0.13
CA HIS A 184 3.28 27.01 -0.54
C HIS A 184 3.00 25.56 -0.98
N TRP A 185 1.71 25.19 -1.10
CA TRP A 185 1.32 23.81 -1.33
C TRP A 185 1.86 23.24 -2.65
N SER A 186 1.97 24.06 -3.69
CA SER A 186 2.46 23.62 -5.01
C SER A 186 3.83 22.94 -4.95
N ALA A 187 4.75 23.44 -4.10
CA ALA A 187 6.06 22.82 -3.90
C ALA A 187 5.96 21.46 -3.19
N TRP A 188 5.12 21.35 -2.15
CA TRP A 188 4.91 20.10 -1.42
C TRP A 188 4.16 19.07 -2.25
N GLN A 189 3.22 19.51 -3.08
CA GLN A 189 2.44 18.67 -3.96
C GLN A 189 3.35 17.89 -4.93
N GLN A 190 4.43 18.50 -5.44
CA GLN A 190 5.38 17.81 -6.31
C GLN A 190 6.02 16.59 -5.62
N HIS A 191 6.38 16.70 -4.34
CA HIS A 191 6.91 15.57 -3.57
C HIS A 191 5.84 14.49 -3.35
N VAL A 192 4.61 14.89 -3.04
CA VAL A 192 3.48 13.96 -2.87
C VAL A 192 3.19 13.19 -4.15
N GLU A 193 3.12 13.88 -5.30
CA GLU A 193 2.86 13.25 -6.60
C GLU A 193 4.01 12.34 -7.03
N SER A 194 5.27 12.74 -6.77
CA SER A 194 6.45 11.91 -7.08
C SER A 194 6.41 10.58 -6.29
N ILE A 195 6.09 10.63 -5.00
CA ILE A 195 5.96 9.42 -4.17
C ILE A 195 4.78 8.57 -4.63
N ARG A 196 3.64 9.20 -4.98
CA ARG A 196 2.48 8.47 -5.52
C ARG A 196 2.83 7.76 -6.83
N ALA A 197 3.50 8.43 -7.76
CA ALA A 197 3.94 7.85 -9.02
C ALA A 197 4.88 6.66 -8.81
N GLN A 198 5.80 6.77 -7.84
CA GLN A 198 6.69 5.68 -7.47
C GLN A 198 5.93 4.47 -6.90
N LEU A 199 4.96 4.68 -6.02
CA LEU A 199 4.11 3.60 -5.51
C LEU A 199 3.27 2.94 -6.60
N ILE A 200 2.75 3.71 -7.57
CA ILE A 200 2.07 3.16 -8.74
C ILE A 200 3.03 2.29 -9.55
N SER A 201 4.28 2.71 -9.71
CA SER A 201 5.32 1.90 -10.38
C SER A 201 5.62 0.62 -9.60
N TYR A 202 5.75 0.69 -8.27
CA TYR A 202 5.88 -0.50 -7.43
C TYR A 202 4.71 -1.46 -7.63
N ASP A 203 3.48 -0.95 -7.65
CA ASP A 203 2.30 -1.77 -7.84
C ASP A 203 2.30 -2.50 -9.20
N GLN A 204 2.63 -1.79 -10.28
CA GLN A 204 2.72 -2.38 -11.62
C GLN A 204 3.82 -3.44 -11.73
N LEU A 205 4.98 -3.17 -11.14
CA LEU A 205 6.10 -4.10 -11.13
C LEU A 205 5.78 -5.34 -10.27
N ALA A 206 5.20 -5.14 -9.09
CA ALA A 206 4.77 -6.22 -8.22
C ALA A 206 3.76 -7.14 -8.91
N ARG A 207 2.74 -6.58 -9.57
CA ARG A 207 1.75 -7.35 -10.34
C ARG A 207 2.39 -8.14 -11.49
N THR A 208 3.32 -7.53 -12.22
CA THR A 208 4.04 -8.19 -13.32
C THR A 208 4.89 -9.35 -12.80
N LEU A 209 5.63 -9.11 -11.72
CA LEU A 209 6.52 -10.10 -11.13
C LEU A 209 5.73 -11.23 -10.47
N PHE A 210 4.62 -10.92 -9.81
CA PHE A 210 3.70 -11.91 -9.23
C PHE A 210 3.19 -12.89 -10.29
N LYS A 211 2.69 -12.39 -11.44
CA LYS A 211 2.24 -13.25 -12.55
C LYS A 211 3.36 -14.17 -13.05
N LYS A 212 4.54 -13.60 -13.28
CA LYS A 212 5.71 -14.35 -13.77
C LYS A 212 6.13 -15.46 -12.80
N VAL A 213 6.19 -15.16 -11.50
CA VAL A 213 6.58 -16.15 -10.48
C VAL A 213 5.50 -17.22 -10.31
N LEU A 214 4.21 -16.84 -10.39
CA LEU A 214 3.09 -17.77 -10.34
C LEU A 214 3.11 -18.75 -11.51
N GLU A 215 3.26 -18.25 -12.75
CA GLU A 215 3.37 -19.09 -13.96
C GLU A 215 4.54 -20.08 -13.90
N ASN A 216 5.71 -19.63 -13.42
CA ASN A 216 6.87 -20.49 -13.24
C ASN A 216 6.63 -21.61 -12.22
N LYS A 217 5.84 -21.35 -11.17
CA LYS A 217 5.48 -22.38 -10.18
C LYS A 217 4.40 -23.33 -10.72
N SER A 218 3.43 -22.84 -11.48
CA SER A 218 2.39 -23.67 -12.10
C SER A 218 2.93 -24.57 -13.21
N GLY A 219 3.96 -24.16 -13.95
CA GLY A 219 4.61 -24.99 -14.97
C GLY A 219 5.61 -26.03 -14.43
N ALA A 220 5.88 -26.04 -13.13
CA ALA A 220 6.81 -26.97 -12.49
C ALA A 220 6.14 -28.21 -11.86
N TYR A 221 4.80 -28.34 -11.98
CA TYR A 221 4.01 -29.46 -11.47
C TYR A 221 3.39 -30.29 -12.60
#